data_AF-A0A098M187-F1
#
_entry.id   AF-A0A098M187-F1
#
_cell.length_a   1.000
_cell.length_b   1.000
_cell.length_c   1.000
_cell.angle_alpha   90.00
_cell.angle_beta   90.00
_cell.angle_gamma   90.00
#
_symmetry.space_group_name_H-M   'P 1'
#
loop_
_entity.id
_entity.type
_entity.pdbx_description
1 polymer ?
#
loop_
_entity_poly.entity_id
_entity_poly.type
_entity_poly.pdbx_seq_one_letter_code
_entity_poly.pdbx_strand_id
1 'polypeptide(L)'
;MRSARSLLLLLLGVAFALWSPLLSVSGLFEGGCSTFPSDSKRCGEPKHRFFYNVTSKSCEPFVYYGCPENRNRYHTIEECQRFCRQIEKPGFCPPSPQGILVPCLANCLHDGNCQETEKCCSYGCALHCMKPITDLCQLPPEKGPCHLKLKRWFYDPKIQKCKKFPFGGCAGNANNFNKNRECQLRCRKKGSP
;
A
#
# COMPACT_ATOMS: atom_id res chain seq x y z
N MET A 1 -64.81 -4.31 23.08
CA MET A 1 -63.45 -4.01 23.57
C MET A 1 -62.43 -4.82 22.75
N ARG A 2 -61.31 -4.16 22.38
CA ARG A 2 -60.15 -4.53 21.52
C ARG A 2 -60.36 -4.47 19.99
N SER A 3 -59.66 -3.55 19.32
CA SER A 3 -58.65 -3.86 18.29
C SER A 3 -57.84 -2.62 17.87
N ALA A 4 -56.57 -2.84 17.51
CA ALA A 4 -55.49 -1.88 17.30
C ALA A 4 -55.61 -1.05 16.00
N ARG A 5 -55.28 0.24 16.08
CA ARG A 5 -55.11 1.14 14.92
C ARG A 5 -53.62 1.30 14.62
N SER A 6 -53.23 0.60 13.57
CA SER A 6 -51.99 0.76 12.81
C SER A 6 -51.96 2.12 12.08
N LEU A 7 -50.76 2.59 11.76
CA LEU A 7 -50.42 3.70 10.85
C LEU A 7 -50.78 5.14 11.28
N LEU A 8 -49.84 5.85 11.91
CA LEU A 8 -49.55 7.25 11.58
C LEU A 8 -48.15 7.63 12.09
N LEU A 9 -47.44 8.47 11.33
CA LEU A 9 -46.15 9.15 11.63
C LEU A 9 -44.87 8.56 10.99
N LEU A 10 -44.89 8.50 9.65
CA LEU A 10 -43.76 8.83 8.78
C LEU A 10 -43.46 10.33 8.88
N LEU A 11 -42.48 10.79 9.67
CA LEU A 11 -41.87 12.12 9.54
C LEU A 11 -40.51 12.15 10.28
N LEU A 12 -39.39 11.89 9.60
CA LEU A 12 -38.06 12.49 9.85
C LEU A 12 -37.10 12.09 8.72
N GLY A 13 -36.98 12.93 7.70
CA GLY A 13 -35.87 12.91 6.77
C GLY A 13 -35.47 14.35 6.46
N VAL A 14 -34.23 14.76 6.77
CA VAL A 14 -33.58 15.94 6.17
C VAL A 14 -32.07 15.81 6.27
N ALA A 15 -31.37 16.28 5.22
CA ALA A 15 -29.97 16.67 5.13
C ALA A 15 -28.95 15.53 5.01
N PHE A 16 -28.33 15.42 3.84
CA PHE A 16 -26.89 15.70 3.67
C PHE A 16 -26.53 15.44 2.21
N ALA A 17 -26.65 16.49 1.40
CA ALA A 17 -25.94 16.59 0.14
C ALA A 17 -25.44 18.03 0.02
N LEU A 18 -24.35 18.19 -0.74
CA LEU A 18 -23.77 19.42 -1.29
C LEU A 18 -22.47 19.94 -0.64
N TRP A 19 -21.36 19.62 -1.34
CA TRP A 19 -20.26 20.50 -1.76
C TRP A 19 -18.89 20.36 -1.07
N SER A 20 -17.96 19.88 -1.90
CA SER A 20 -16.51 19.69 -1.75
C SER A 20 -15.72 21.02 -2.01
N PRO A 21 -14.41 21.01 -2.38
CA PRO A 21 -13.23 21.23 -1.53
C PRO A 21 -12.28 22.35 -2.05
N LEU A 22 -11.11 22.56 -1.41
CA LEU A 22 -9.75 22.80 -2.02
C LEU A 22 -8.76 23.43 -1.01
N LEU A 23 -7.58 22.82 -0.80
CA LEU A 23 -6.22 23.43 -0.76
C LEU A 23 -5.12 22.42 -0.32
N SER A 24 -3.88 22.78 -0.61
CA SER A 24 -2.79 21.95 -1.15
C SER A 24 -1.54 21.83 -0.24
N VAL A 25 -0.98 20.61 -0.17
CA VAL A 25 0.43 20.15 -0.35
C VAL A 25 1.64 20.86 0.32
N SER A 26 2.58 20.01 0.81
CA SER A 26 4.06 20.12 0.96
C SER A 26 4.72 20.47 2.31
N GLY A 27 5.47 19.49 2.84
CA GLY A 27 6.33 19.47 4.04
C GLY A 27 6.49 18.01 4.49
N LEU A 28 7.41 17.18 3.96
CA LEU A 28 8.87 17.16 4.10
C LEU A 28 9.38 17.12 5.56
N PHE A 29 9.64 15.88 6.02
CA PHE A 29 10.77 15.37 6.83
C PHE A 29 11.04 15.89 8.25
N GLU A 30 10.72 15.06 9.27
CA GLU A 30 11.66 14.46 10.26
C GLU A 30 10.89 13.65 11.33
N GLY A 31 10.42 12.44 11.00
CA GLY A 31 9.79 11.55 11.97
C GLY A 31 10.33 10.13 11.89
N GLY A 32 10.84 9.57 12.99
CA GLY A 32 11.31 8.18 13.06
C GLY A 32 10.16 7.21 13.36
N CYS A 33 10.23 5.94 12.99
CA CYS A 33 9.08 5.02 13.10
C CYS A 33 9.31 3.79 13.98
N SER A 34 10.53 3.49 14.41
CA SER A 34 10.85 2.19 15.03
C SER A 34 11.14 2.23 16.52
N THR A 35 11.36 3.43 17.08
CA THR A 35 11.76 3.59 18.48
C THR A 35 10.55 3.85 19.36
N PHE A 36 10.39 3.10 20.44
CA PHE A 36 9.33 3.34 21.41
C PHE A 36 9.62 4.60 22.24
N PRO A 37 8.58 5.37 22.63
CA PRO A 37 8.70 6.38 23.66
C PRO A 37 9.21 5.79 24.98
N SER A 38 10.05 6.54 25.70
CA SER A 38 10.51 6.19 27.05
C SER A 38 9.79 7.05 28.08
N ASP A 39 9.18 6.42 29.09
CA ASP A 39 8.35 7.10 30.10
C ASP A 39 9.14 7.58 31.35
N SER A 40 10.46 7.43 31.37
CA SER A 40 11.24 7.55 32.62
C SER A 40 11.58 9.00 33.04
N LYS A 41 11.34 10.02 32.21
CA LYS A 41 11.77 11.42 32.49
C LYS A 41 10.69 12.45 32.17
N ARG A 42 10.48 13.40 33.08
CA ARG A 42 9.52 14.52 32.96
C ARG A 42 10.28 15.85 32.90
N CYS A 43 10.43 16.43 31.70
CA CYS A 43 11.18 17.69 31.50
C CYS A 43 10.27 18.93 31.43
N GLY A 44 8.96 18.76 31.29
CA GLY A 44 8.00 19.85 31.17
C GLY A 44 6.55 19.36 31.11
N GLU A 45 5.65 20.26 30.70
CA GLU A 45 4.21 20.01 30.65
C GLU A 45 3.82 18.84 29.71
N PRO A 46 2.78 18.06 30.06
CA PRO A 46 2.31 16.95 29.24
C PRO A 46 1.76 17.43 27.90
N LYS A 47 2.22 16.82 26.81
CA LYS A 47 1.74 17.07 25.44
C LYS A 47 1.28 15.76 24.81
N HIS A 48 0.04 15.70 24.36
CA HIS A 48 -0.44 14.55 23.58
C HIS A 48 0.24 14.50 22.20
N ARG A 49 0.80 13.34 21.84
CA ARG A 49 1.49 13.07 20.57
C ARG A 49 1.20 11.64 20.11
N PHE A 50 1.65 11.29 18.91
CA PHE A 50 1.49 9.94 18.34
C PHE A 50 2.85 9.34 17.97
N PHE A 51 3.02 8.02 18.03
CA PHE A 51 4.23 7.33 17.59
C PHE A 51 3.84 6.06 16.82
N TYR A 52 4.64 5.64 15.84
CA TYR A 52 4.48 4.35 15.18
C TYR A 52 5.05 3.23 16.04
N ASN A 53 4.17 2.39 16.54
CA ASN A 53 4.51 1.15 17.20
C ASN A 53 4.77 0.09 16.12
N VAL A 54 6.00 -0.43 16.05
CA VAL A 54 6.39 -1.47 15.08
C VAL A 54 5.84 -2.85 15.42
N THR A 55 5.58 -3.11 16.69
CA THR A 55 5.00 -4.37 17.17
C THR A 55 3.54 -4.47 16.74
N SER A 56 2.77 -3.39 16.93
CA SER A 56 1.38 -3.30 16.45
C SER A 56 1.25 -2.79 15.00
N LYS A 57 2.36 -2.33 14.39
CA LYS A 57 2.42 -1.69 13.07
C LYS A 57 1.44 -0.52 12.92
N SER A 58 1.28 0.27 13.98
CA SER A 58 0.25 1.30 14.03
C SER A 58 0.74 2.57 14.72
N CYS A 59 0.12 3.70 14.38
CA CYS A 59 0.39 4.96 15.04
C CYS A 59 -0.48 5.08 16.29
N GLU A 60 0.12 5.12 17.47
CA GLU A 60 -0.52 5.09 18.78
C GLU A 60 -0.30 6.41 19.54
N PRO A 61 -1.28 6.88 20.33
CA PRO A 61 -1.12 8.08 21.13
C PRO A 61 -0.22 7.81 22.35
N PHE A 62 0.51 8.84 22.77
CA PHE A 62 1.24 8.84 24.03
C PHE A 62 1.36 10.27 24.59
N VAL A 63 1.72 10.37 25.88
CA VAL A 63 1.96 11.66 26.53
C VAL A 63 3.46 11.96 26.52
N TYR A 64 3.83 13.08 25.92
CA TYR A 64 5.21 13.55 25.78
C TYR A 64 5.49 14.72 26.70
N TYR A 65 6.47 14.57 27.58
CA TYR A 65 6.83 15.57 28.59
C TYR A 65 8.02 16.47 28.19
N GLY A 66 8.25 16.67 26.89
CA GLY A 66 9.18 17.70 26.42
C GLY A 66 10.67 17.33 26.39
N CYS A 67 11.08 16.16 26.89
CA CYS A 67 12.47 15.70 26.83
C CYS A 67 12.84 15.31 25.40
N PRO A 68 13.91 15.85 24.79
CA PRO A 68 14.29 15.51 23.41
C PRO A 68 14.77 14.05 23.32
N GLU A 69 13.83 13.14 23.14
CA GLU A 69 14.07 11.71 22.96
C GLU A 69 13.32 11.24 21.72
N ASN A 70 14.08 10.76 20.73
CA ASN A 70 13.70 10.27 19.41
C ASN A 70 12.63 11.07 18.63
N ARG A 71 12.39 10.66 17.38
CA ARG A 71 11.53 11.35 16.41
C ARG A 71 10.24 10.59 16.11
N ASN A 72 10.00 9.47 16.80
CA ASN A 72 8.76 8.72 16.69
C ASN A 72 7.67 9.40 17.51
N ARG A 73 7.35 10.61 17.06
CA ARG A 73 6.52 11.55 17.78
C ARG A 73 5.97 12.55 16.78
N TYR A 74 4.72 12.37 16.47
CA TYR A 74 3.96 13.14 15.50
C TYR A 74 2.89 13.92 16.23
N HIS A 75 2.59 15.10 15.71
CA HIS A 75 1.60 15.99 16.29
C HIS A 75 0.19 15.49 16.02
N THR A 76 -0.02 14.87 14.86
CA THR A 76 -1.29 14.22 14.53
C THR A 76 -1.07 12.77 14.12
N ILE A 77 -2.13 11.98 14.21
CA ILE A 77 -2.08 10.58 13.80
C ILE A 77 -1.90 10.45 12.29
N GLU A 78 -2.45 11.37 11.49
CA GLU A 78 -2.33 11.40 10.03
C GLU A 78 -0.89 11.70 9.59
N GLU A 79 -0.21 12.57 10.34
CA GLU A 79 1.22 12.81 10.19
C GLU A 79 2.01 11.52 10.41
N CYS A 80 1.80 10.86 11.55
CA CYS A 80 2.45 9.57 11.83
C CYS A 80 2.17 8.54 10.74
N GLN A 81 0.91 8.40 10.34
CA GLN A 81 0.51 7.39 9.36
C GLN A 81 1.13 7.69 8.00
N ARG A 82 1.10 8.93 7.52
CA ARG A 82 1.76 9.31 6.26
C ARG A 82 3.26 9.03 6.27
N PHE A 83 3.93 9.28 7.39
CA PHE A 83 5.39 9.14 7.50
C PHE A 83 5.87 7.71 7.78
N CYS A 84 5.09 6.90 8.50
CA CYS A 84 5.52 5.57 8.95
C CYS A 84 4.81 4.40 8.29
N ARG A 85 3.63 4.61 7.74
CA ARG A 85 2.89 3.58 7.03
C ARG A 85 3.21 3.61 5.54
N GLN A 86 4.48 3.44 5.15
CA GLN A 86 4.76 2.78 3.87
C GLN A 86 4.28 1.32 3.98
N ILE A 87 2.96 1.15 3.89
CA ILE A 87 2.27 -0.12 3.87
C ILE A 87 2.59 -0.75 2.53
N GLU A 88 3.27 -1.89 2.54
CA GLU A 88 3.27 -2.79 1.39
C GLU A 88 2.03 -3.66 1.50
N LYS A 89 0.97 -3.33 0.75
CA LYS A 89 -0.20 -4.22 0.70
C LYS A 89 0.17 -5.51 -0.05
N PRO A 90 -0.42 -6.64 0.34
CA PRO A 90 -0.10 -7.92 -0.27
C PRO A 90 -0.44 -7.94 -1.77
N GLY A 91 0.28 -8.80 -2.49
CA GLY A 91 0.14 -8.96 -3.94
C GLY A 91 1.01 -7.99 -4.73
N PHE A 92 0.87 -8.07 -6.06
CA PHE A 92 1.76 -7.46 -7.03
C PHE A 92 0.99 -6.50 -7.92
N CYS A 93 1.63 -5.42 -8.35
CA CYS A 93 1.01 -4.51 -9.30
C CYS A 93 0.79 -5.21 -10.65
N PRO A 94 -0.36 -4.94 -11.32
CA PRO A 94 -0.57 -5.41 -12.68
C PRO A 94 0.46 -4.76 -13.63
N PRO A 95 0.76 -5.42 -14.76
CA PRO A 95 1.66 -4.86 -15.76
C PRO A 95 1.13 -3.54 -16.30
N SER A 96 1.98 -2.52 -16.33
CA SER A 96 1.66 -1.27 -17.01
C SER A 96 1.52 -1.52 -18.52
N PRO A 97 0.48 -1.00 -19.18
CA PRO A 97 0.40 -1.01 -20.63
C PRO A 97 1.59 -0.26 -21.25
N GLN A 98 2.03 -0.74 -22.42
CA GLN A 98 3.11 -0.14 -23.19
C GLN A 98 2.51 0.80 -24.23
N GLY A 99 3.10 1.99 -24.42
CA GLY A 99 2.72 2.91 -25.50
C GLY A 99 1.44 3.72 -25.27
N ILE A 100 0.90 3.76 -24.04
CA ILE A 100 -0.21 4.65 -23.71
C ILE A 100 0.34 6.04 -23.35
N LEU A 101 -0.04 7.06 -24.13
CA LEU A 101 0.23 8.46 -23.83
C LEU A 101 -0.88 9.01 -22.93
N VAL A 102 -0.71 8.85 -21.62
CA VAL A 102 -1.57 9.45 -20.60
C VAL A 102 -0.88 10.64 -19.94
N PRO A 103 -1.63 11.68 -19.51
CA PRO A 103 -1.09 12.68 -18.62
C PRO A 103 -0.53 12.03 -17.36
N CYS A 104 0.62 12.50 -16.88
CA CYS A 104 1.28 11.95 -15.68
C CYS A 104 0.59 12.42 -14.40
N LEU A 105 -0.66 12.02 -14.21
CA LEU A 105 -1.47 12.31 -13.03
C LEU A 105 -1.28 11.21 -11.98
N ALA A 106 -1.08 11.59 -10.73
CA ALA A 106 -0.94 10.67 -9.61
C ALA A 106 -2.14 10.80 -8.66
N ASN A 107 -2.97 9.75 -8.60
CA ASN A 107 -4.13 9.68 -7.70
C ASN A 107 -3.78 9.04 -6.34
N CYS A 108 -2.59 8.46 -6.24
CA CYS A 108 -2.04 7.86 -5.04
C CYS A 108 -0.52 8.06 -5.08
N LEU A 109 0.11 7.99 -3.92
CA LEU A 109 1.57 7.99 -3.81
C LEU A 109 2.08 6.64 -3.30
N HIS A 110 1.37 6.01 -2.36
CA HIS A 110 1.73 4.77 -1.68
C HIS A 110 0.48 3.87 -1.55
N ASP A 111 0.63 2.57 -1.31
CA ASP A 111 -0.53 1.67 -1.13
C ASP A 111 -1.44 2.14 0.02
N GLY A 112 -0.87 2.82 1.03
CA GLY A 112 -1.63 3.44 2.12
C GLY A 112 -2.59 4.54 1.69
N ASN A 113 -2.46 5.11 0.48
CA ASN A 113 -3.42 6.06 -0.09
C ASN A 113 -4.59 5.35 -0.80
N CYS A 114 -4.44 4.07 -1.09
CA CYS A 114 -5.44 3.29 -1.82
C CYS A 114 -6.39 2.60 -0.86
N GLN A 115 -7.63 2.37 -1.28
CA GLN A 115 -8.65 1.75 -0.43
C GLN A 115 -8.43 0.22 -0.37
N GLU A 116 -8.93 -0.41 0.68
CA GLU A 116 -8.97 -1.87 0.83
C GLU A 116 -7.62 -2.56 0.53
N THR A 117 -7.62 -3.49 -0.42
CA THR A 117 -6.45 -4.26 -0.88
C THR A 117 -5.75 -3.62 -2.07
N GLU A 118 -6.27 -2.50 -2.59
CA GLU A 118 -5.69 -1.86 -3.78
C GLU A 118 -4.31 -1.30 -3.49
N LYS A 119 -3.41 -1.55 -4.42
CA LYS A 119 -2.03 -1.05 -4.40
C LYS A 119 -1.92 0.20 -5.25
N CYS A 120 -1.03 1.10 -4.88
CA CYS A 120 -0.69 2.23 -5.74
C CYS A 120 0.29 1.74 -6.81
N CYS A 121 -0.18 1.66 -8.05
CA CYS A 121 0.53 1.03 -9.15
C CYS A 121 0.79 2.01 -10.29
N SER A 122 1.90 1.78 -11.00
CA SER A 122 2.26 2.53 -12.20
C SER A 122 1.37 2.17 -13.37
N TYR A 123 0.91 3.19 -14.08
CA TYR A 123 0.21 3.07 -15.36
C TYR A 123 0.82 4.06 -16.36
N GLY A 124 1.86 3.62 -17.06
CA GLY A 124 2.75 4.51 -17.78
C GLY A 124 3.48 5.42 -16.80
N CYS A 125 3.32 6.75 -16.97
CA CYS A 125 3.84 7.74 -16.04
C CYS A 125 2.86 8.16 -14.92
N ALA A 126 1.62 7.63 -14.94
CA ALA A 126 0.60 7.91 -13.92
C ALA A 126 0.67 6.91 -12.76
N LEU A 127 0.09 7.29 -11.61
CA LEU A 127 -0.09 6.42 -10.44
C LEU A 127 -1.58 6.29 -10.10
N HIS A 128 -2.06 5.06 -10.03
CA HIS A 128 -3.45 4.76 -9.70
C HIS A 128 -3.57 3.62 -8.69
N CYS A 129 -4.65 3.66 -7.91
CA CYS A 129 -5.04 2.53 -7.09
C CYS A 129 -5.58 1.43 -7.98
N MET A 130 -5.01 0.23 -7.84
CA MET A 130 -5.33 -0.93 -8.67
C MET A 130 -5.45 -2.19 -7.83
N LYS A 131 -6.32 -3.10 -8.27
CA LYS A 131 -6.42 -4.44 -7.69
C LYS A 131 -5.13 -5.22 -7.92
N PRO A 132 -4.53 -5.79 -6.86
CA PRO A 132 -3.28 -6.51 -6.98
C PRO A 132 -3.47 -7.89 -7.61
N ILE A 133 -2.47 -8.36 -8.34
CA ILE A 133 -2.32 -9.76 -8.71
C ILE A 133 -1.79 -10.51 -7.50
N THR A 134 -2.49 -11.56 -7.05
CA THR A 134 -2.13 -12.28 -5.82
C THR A 134 -1.18 -13.45 -6.05
N ASP A 135 -1.27 -14.08 -7.22
CA ASP A 135 -0.40 -15.18 -7.62
C ASP A 135 0.73 -14.66 -8.51
N LEU A 136 1.96 -14.70 -8.00
CA LEU A 136 3.14 -14.29 -8.76
C LEU A 136 3.27 -15.05 -10.08
N CYS A 137 2.79 -16.29 -10.14
CA CYS A 137 2.92 -17.13 -11.33
C CYS A 137 1.98 -16.72 -12.46
N GLN A 138 1.05 -15.78 -12.19
CA GLN A 138 0.20 -15.16 -13.21
C GLN A 138 0.79 -13.86 -13.76
N LEU A 139 1.87 -13.34 -13.16
CA LEU A 139 2.52 -12.13 -13.64
C LEU A 139 3.21 -12.38 -14.99
N PRO A 140 3.19 -11.42 -15.92
CA PRO A 140 3.98 -11.54 -17.13
C PRO A 140 5.48 -11.38 -16.83
N PRO A 141 6.37 -11.91 -17.68
CA PRO A 141 7.80 -11.64 -17.56
C PRO A 141 8.07 -10.15 -17.79
N GLU A 142 8.87 -9.55 -16.93
CA GLU A 142 9.20 -8.13 -17.03
C GLU A 142 10.71 -7.94 -17.09
N LYS A 143 11.19 -7.49 -18.25
CA LYS A 143 12.62 -7.22 -18.49
C LYS A 143 13.15 -6.13 -17.54
N GLY A 144 12.30 -5.19 -17.14
CA GLY A 144 12.71 -3.99 -16.43
C GLY A 144 13.44 -3.00 -17.33
N PRO A 145 13.74 -1.79 -16.81
CA PRO A 145 14.32 -0.70 -17.60
C PRO A 145 15.83 -0.87 -17.82
N CYS A 146 16.52 -1.66 -17.00
CA CYS A 146 17.96 -1.85 -17.12
C CYS A 146 18.37 -2.67 -18.36
N HIS A 147 19.66 -2.63 -18.69
CA HIS A 147 20.19 -3.17 -19.94
C HIS A 147 21.23 -4.29 -19.77
N LEU A 148 21.33 -4.91 -18.59
CA LEU A 148 22.15 -6.10 -18.43
C LEU A 148 21.58 -7.25 -19.26
N LYS A 149 22.47 -8.12 -19.76
CA LYS A 149 22.10 -9.27 -20.59
C LYS A 149 21.89 -10.52 -19.73
N LEU A 150 21.04 -10.44 -18.71
CA LEU A 150 20.76 -11.59 -17.85
C LEU A 150 19.67 -12.47 -18.47
N LYS A 151 19.82 -13.79 -18.31
CA LYS A 151 18.78 -14.76 -18.64
C LYS A 151 18.14 -15.24 -17.34
N ARG A 152 16.84 -15.07 -17.22
CA ARG A 152 16.04 -15.51 -16.07
C ARG A 152 14.93 -16.44 -16.53
N TRP A 153 14.29 -17.11 -15.59
CA TRP A 153 13.16 -17.97 -15.82
C TRP A 153 11.88 -17.30 -15.31
N PHE A 154 10.78 -17.45 -16.03
CA PHE A 154 9.45 -17.08 -15.58
C PHE A 154 8.50 -18.24 -15.87
N TYR A 155 7.41 -18.34 -15.13
CA TYR A 155 6.33 -19.27 -15.38
C TYR A 155 5.35 -18.68 -16.38
N ASP A 156 5.10 -19.40 -17.48
CA ASP A 156 4.11 -19.05 -18.48
C ASP A 156 2.83 -19.86 -18.20
N PRO A 157 1.78 -19.26 -17.62
CA PRO A 157 0.58 -19.99 -17.23
C PRO A 157 -0.21 -20.51 -18.43
N LYS A 158 -0.04 -19.93 -19.63
CA LYS A 158 -0.74 -20.38 -20.85
C LYS A 158 -0.28 -21.76 -21.29
N ILE A 159 1.01 -22.04 -21.14
CA ILE A 159 1.60 -23.34 -21.50
C ILE A 159 1.99 -24.19 -20.28
N GLN A 160 1.71 -23.67 -19.08
CA GLN A 160 2.01 -24.29 -17.79
C GLN A 160 3.47 -24.74 -17.63
N LYS A 161 4.41 -23.94 -18.12
CA LYS A 161 5.85 -24.25 -18.10
C LYS A 161 6.70 -23.02 -17.80
N CYS A 162 7.84 -23.25 -17.17
CA CYS A 162 8.87 -22.23 -17.02
C CYS A 162 9.68 -22.05 -18.29
N LYS A 163 9.85 -20.79 -18.72
CA LYS A 163 10.59 -20.39 -19.93
C LYS A 163 11.67 -19.38 -19.56
N LYS A 164 12.74 -19.32 -20.36
CA LYS A 164 13.74 -18.27 -20.23
C LYS A 164 13.23 -16.96 -20.84
N PHE A 165 13.59 -15.84 -20.23
CA PHE A 165 13.36 -14.50 -20.77
C PHE A 165 14.57 -13.58 -20.49
N PRO A 166 14.78 -12.52 -21.29
CA PRO A 166 15.81 -11.53 -21.01
C PRO A 166 15.38 -10.65 -19.84
N PHE A 167 16.26 -10.50 -18.85
CA PHE A 167 16.07 -9.61 -17.71
C PHE A 167 17.19 -8.57 -17.69
N GLY A 168 16.80 -7.30 -17.63
CA GLY A 168 17.67 -6.14 -17.65
C GLY A 168 18.52 -5.96 -16.39
N GLY A 169 18.20 -6.68 -15.30
CA GLY A 169 18.97 -6.68 -14.06
C GLY A 169 18.42 -5.79 -12.95
N CYS A 170 17.35 -5.03 -13.19
CA CYS A 170 16.68 -4.23 -12.16
C CYS A 170 15.17 -4.17 -12.41
N ALA A 171 14.42 -3.76 -11.39
CA ALA A 171 12.95 -3.77 -11.37
C ALA A 171 12.41 -5.13 -11.78
N GLY A 172 11.29 -5.16 -12.50
CA GLY A 172 10.57 -6.38 -12.81
C GLY A 172 9.63 -6.78 -11.67
N ASN A 173 9.17 -8.02 -11.73
CA ASN A 173 8.22 -8.54 -10.76
C ASN A 173 8.65 -9.94 -10.26
N ALA A 174 7.84 -10.50 -9.36
CA ALA A 174 8.18 -11.74 -8.67
C ALA A 174 8.19 -13.01 -9.56
N ASN A 175 7.68 -12.96 -10.79
CA ASN A 175 7.79 -14.05 -11.76
C ASN A 175 9.16 -14.03 -12.47
N ASN A 176 10.23 -14.07 -11.68
CA ASN A 176 11.61 -13.93 -12.15
C ASN A 176 12.54 -14.79 -11.28
N PHE A 177 12.99 -15.91 -11.83
CA PHE A 177 13.76 -16.93 -11.13
C PHE A 177 15.14 -17.12 -11.77
N ASN A 178 16.13 -17.45 -10.95
CA ASN A 178 17.48 -17.72 -11.45
C ASN A 178 17.59 -19.11 -12.10
N LYS A 179 16.81 -20.07 -11.59
CA LYS A 179 16.87 -21.48 -12.02
C LYS A 179 15.49 -21.99 -12.44
N ASN A 180 15.45 -22.85 -13.46
CA ASN A 180 14.22 -23.51 -13.90
C ASN A 180 13.55 -24.28 -12.76
N ARG A 181 14.34 -25.04 -11.99
CA ARG A 181 13.84 -25.85 -10.87
C ARG A 181 13.09 -25.00 -9.83
N GLU A 182 13.61 -23.81 -9.53
CA GLU A 182 12.99 -22.87 -8.58
C GLU A 182 11.64 -22.38 -9.10
N CYS A 183 11.59 -21.94 -10.36
CA CYS A 183 10.36 -21.54 -11.03
C CYS A 183 9.30 -22.67 -11.01
N GLN A 184 9.72 -23.89 -11.36
CA GLN A 184 8.83 -25.06 -11.38
C GLN A 184 8.30 -25.38 -9.99
N LEU A 185 9.16 -25.38 -8.97
CA LEU A 185 8.75 -25.63 -7.59
C LEU A 185 7.79 -24.56 -7.07
N ARG A 186 7.98 -23.29 -7.46
CA ARG A 186 7.14 -22.19 -6.98
C ARG A 186 5.78 -22.12 -7.66
N CYS A 187 5.72 -22.43 -8.96
CA CYS A 187 4.54 -22.14 -9.79
C CYS A 187 3.78 -23.34 -10.31
N ARG A 188 4.41 -24.51 -10.37
CA ARG A 188 3.72 -25.71 -10.84
C ARG A 188 2.85 -26.23 -9.70
N LYS A 189 1.53 -26.05 -9.83
CA LYS A 189 0.57 -26.66 -8.89
C LYS A 189 0.81 -28.18 -8.88
N LYS A 190 0.96 -28.77 -7.69
CA LYS A 190 0.70 -30.20 -7.53
C LYS A 190 -0.79 -30.38 -7.84
N GLY A 191 -1.13 -31.30 -8.73
CA GLY A 191 -2.47 -31.42 -9.30
C GLY A 191 -3.57 -31.26 -8.26
N SER A 192 -4.52 -30.38 -8.53
CA SER A 192 -5.88 -30.59 -8.04
C SER A 192 -6.33 -31.96 -8.59
N PRO A 193 -6.90 -32.84 -7.75
CA PRO A 193 -7.43 -34.13 -8.17
C PRO A 193 -8.35 -34.03 -9.38
#